data_AF-A0A7S2AFK9-F1
#
_entry.id   AF-A0A7S2AFK9-F1
#
_cell.length_a   1.000
_cell.length_b   1.000
_cell.length_c   1.000
_cell.angle_alpha   90.00
_cell.angle_beta   90.00
_cell.angle_gamma   90.00
#
_symmetry.space_group_name_H-M   'P 1'
#
loop_
_entity.id
_entity.type
_entity.pdbx_description
1 polymer ?
#
loop_
_entity_poly.entity_id
_entity_poly.type
_entity_poly.pdbx_seq_one_letter_code
_entity_poly.pdbx_strand_id
1 'polypeptide(L)'
;VSLTEEDMSFGLEVLPKLMNLQTVQLMKGDLHLSTKALEGYMGFHHLLLSILRQYPSLQERVERKIGAFVRSEEARVKKACPNLGEFLCLFAVSKKYTWDDVSKAVLKETLDRNASWAIDKFEVLKGHGVSPETRLEKTFKASQVSIRLLCFNVWFLRNIVFKKYGETSTTASIVAEKLQGGPKKNCMDMRWEEYEERKGIPSPSEVELLQEQIRSMMHGEGLNSWTDYFLHLNIKPLRGKELAQLLVMSFQDSVRKGYIPLWKLRPKPEKPKATEADDHLGKEFDKYS
;
A
#
# COMPACT_ATOMS: atom_id res chain seq x y z
N VAL A 1 7.66 -35.70 9.31
CA VAL A 1 7.13 -34.77 10.33
C VAL A 1 6.01 -34.00 9.67
N SER A 2 4.78 -34.13 10.15
CA SER A 2 3.66 -33.33 9.65
C SER A 2 3.72 -31.95 10.30
N LEU A 3 3.61 -30.89 9.51
CA LEU A 3 3.56 -29.51 10.02
C LEU A 3 2.29 -29.33 10.87
N THR A 4 2.43 -28.72 12.05
CA THR A 4 1.32 -28.40 12.95
C THR A 4 0.64 -27.07 12.55
N GLU A 5 -0.53 -26.78 13.11
CA GLU A 5 -1.17 -25.47 12.94
C GLU A 5 -0.29 -24.32 13.47
N GLU A 6 0.45 -24.55 14.56
CA GLU A 6 1.37 -23.58 15.13
C GLU A 6 2.51 -23.28 14.14
N ASP A 7 3.09 -24.31 13.54
CA ASP A 7 4.10 -24.17 12.48
C ASP A 7 3.55 -23.38 11.27
N MET A 8 2.30 -23.67 10.88
CA MET A 8 1.65 -22.99 9.77
C MET A 8 1.26 -21.55 10.09
N SER A 9 1.12 -21.19 11.36
CA SER A 9 0.79 -19.83 11.78
C SER A 9 1.90 -18.83 11.46
N PHE A 10 3.17 -19.26 11.40
CA PHE A 10 4.28 -18.45 10.90
C PHE A 10 4.09 -18.05 9.42
N GLY A 11 3.36 -18.86 8.65
CA GLY A 11 2.97 -18.53 7.28
C GLY A 11 2.18 -17.22 7.18
N LEU A 12 1.37 -16.88 8.19
CA LEU A 12 0.64 -15.60 8.26
C LEU A 12 1.54 -14.39 8.46
N GLU A 13 2.77 -14.59 8.93
CA GLU A 13 3.75 -13.53 9.11
C GLU A 13 4.71 -13.42 7.93
N VAL A 14 5.08 -14.56 7.34
CA VAL A 14 6.10 -14.64 6.28
C VAL A 14 5.49 -14.38 4.90
N LEU A 15 4.37 -15.00 4.56
CA LEU A 15 3.82 -14.91 3.20
C LEU A 15 3.37 -13.49 2.84
N PRO A 16 2.69 -12.72 3.71
CA PRO A 16 2.39 -11.32 3.41
C PRO A 16 3.64 -10.44 3.21
N LYS A 17 4.74 -10.74 3.92
CA LYS A 17 6.03 -10.06 3.72
C LYS A 17 6.60 -10.36 2.34
N LEU A 18 6.58 -11.63 1.93
CA LEU A 18 7.07 -12.05 0.62
C LEU A 18 6.22 -11.47 -0.51
N MET A 19 4.89 -11.49 -0.37
CA MET A 19 3.96 -10.86 -1.31
C MET A 19 4.24 -9.35 -1.42
N ASN A 20 4.31 -8.64 -0.30
CA ASN A 20 4.61 -7.21 -0.31
C ASN A 20 5.98 -6.89 -0.92
N LEU A 21 6.99 -7.72 -0.68
CA LEU A 21 8.30 -7.59 -1.31
C LEU A 21 8.19 -7.68 -2.84
N GLN A 22 7.40 -8.63 -3.36
CA GLN A 22 7.17 -8.71 -4.80
C GLN A 22 6.47 -7.47 -5.34
N THR A 23 5.45 -6.96 -4.63
CA THR A 23 4.80 -5.69 -5.01
C THR A 23 5.77 -4.52 -5.06
N VAL A 24 6.69 -4.42 -4.09
CA VAL A 24 7.73 -3.39 -4.10
C VAL A 24 8.64 -3.53 -5.33
N GLN A 25 9.03 -4.75 -5.71
CA GLN A 25 9.83 -4.98 -6.92
C GLN A 25 9.06 -4.60 -8.19
N LEU A 26 7.77 -4.97 -8.28
CA LEU A 26 6.89 -4.59 -9.40
C LEU A 26 6.82 -3.07 -9.56
N MET A 27 6.69 -2.34 -8.45
CA MET A 27 6.56 -0.87 -8.47
C MET A 27 7.89 -0.13 -8.71
N LYS A 28 9.02 -0.85 -8.81
CA LYS A 28 10.30 -0.25 -9.26
C LYS A 28 10.40 -0.11 -10.78
N GLY A 29 9.54 -0.80 -11.54
CA GLY A 29 9.41 -0.59 -12.99
C GLY A 29 10.32 -1.41 -13.88
N ASP A 30 11.00 -2.43 -13.36
CA ASP A 30 11.75 -3.37 -14.20
C ASP A 30 10.80 -4.45 -14.75
N LEU A 31 10.50 -4.37 -16.05
CA LEU A 31 9.56 -5.25 -16.74
C LEU A 31 10.01 -6.72 -16.77
N HIS A 32 11.31 -7.02 -16.84
CA HIS A 32 11.77 -8.41 -16.83
C HIS A 32 11.71 -9.00 -15.43
N LEU A 33 12.03 -8.20 -14.41
CA LEU A 33 11.77 -8.59 -13.02
C LEU A 33 10.27 -8.68 -12.72
N SER A 34 9.41 -8.00 -13.49
CA SER A 34 7.98 -7.96 -13.22
C SER A 34 7.28 -9.31 -13.39
N THR A 35 7.64 -10.11 -14.40
CA THR A 35 7.01 -11.42 -14.61
C THR A 35 7.36 -12.39 -13.48
N LYS A 36 8.63 -12.44 -13.04
CA LYS A 36 9.04 -13.30 -11.92
C LYS A 36 8.51 -12.81 -10.59
N ALA A 37 8.47 -11.50 -10.37
CA ALA A 37 7.84 -10.93 -9.19
C ALA A 37 6.35 -11.25 -9.15
N LEU A 38 5.66 -11.25 -10.29
CA LEU A 38 4.26 -11.62 -10.40
C LEU A 38 4.01 -13.10 -10.10
N GLU A 39 4.78 -14.00 -10.74
CA GLU A 39 4.72 -15.44 -10.45
C GLU A 39 4.93 -15.70 -8.96
N GLY A 40 5.94 -15.05 -8.36
CA GLY A 40 6.20 -15.12 -6.93
C GLY A 40 5.02 -14.63 -6.09
N TYR A 41 4.46 -13.46 -6.43
CA TYR A 41 3.32 -12.89 -5.71
C TYR A 41 2.12 -13.84 -5.71
N MET A 42 1.75 -14.38 -6.87
CA MET A 42 0.60 -15.26 -7.02
C MET A 42 0.84 -16.65 -6.43
N GLY A 43 2.07 -17.15 -6.48
CA GLY A 43 2.47 -18.37 -5.77
C GLY A 43 2.36 -18.24 -4.25
N PHE A 44 2.86 -17.13 -3.68
CA PHE A 44 2.72 -16.89 -2.23
C PHE A 44 1.26 -16.66 -1.82
N HIS A 45 0.48 -15.99 -2.65
CA HIS A 45 -0.95 -15.82 -2.43
C HIS A 45 -1.69 -17.17 -2.44
N HIS A 46 -1.39 -18.04 -3.39
CA HIS A 46 -1.93 -19.40 -3.46
C HIS A 46 -1.59 -20.20 -2.20
N LEU A 47 -0.32 -20.19 -1.77
CA LEU A 47 0.10 -20.88 -0.55
C LEU A 47 -0.62 -20.34 0.70
N LEU A 48 -0.81 -19.03 0.79
CA LEU A 48 -1.54 -18.41 1.90
C LEU A 48 -3.01 -18.87 1.90
N LEU A 49 -3.67 -18.91 0.74
CA LEU A 49 -5.03 -19.44 0.61
C LEU A 49 -5.11 -20.92 1.02
N SER A 50 -4.12 -21.74 0.63
CA SER A 50 -4.05 -23.17 0.98
C SER A 50 -3.94 -23.37 2.49
N ILE A 51 -3.07 -22.61 3.18
CA ILE A 51 -2.94 -22.66 4.64
C ILE A 51 -4.26 -22.29 5.31
N LEU A 52 -4.86 -21.17 4.90
CA LEU A 52 -6.10 -20.67 5.52
C LEU A 52 -7.30 -21.59 5.28
N ARG A 53 -7.33 -22.30 4.16
CA ARG A 53 -8.33 -23.32 3.86
C ARG A 53 -8.15 -24.56 4.73
N GLN A 54 -6.91 -24.99 4.96
CA GLN A 54 -6.60 -26.15 5.80
C GLN A 54 -6.82 -25.87 7.29
N TYR A 55 -6.60 -24.63 7.73
CA TYR A 55 -6.71 -24.21 9.14
C TYR A 55 -7.69 -23.02 9.30
N PRO A 56 -9.00 -23.27 9.41
CA PRO A 56 -10.01 -22.21 9.53
C PRO A 56 -9.83 -21.25 10.70
N SER A 57 -9.24 -21.71 11.81
CA SER A 57 -8.84 -20.88 12.96
C SER A 57 -7.87 -19.75 12.56
N LEU A 58 -6.95 -20.03 11.63
CA LEU A 58 -6.03 -19.03 11.07
C LEU A 58 -6.77 -18.02 10.19
N GLN A 59 -7.78 -18.45 9.42
CA GLN A 59 -8.66 -17.52 8.69
C GLN A 59 -9.34 -16.57 9.66
N GLU A 60 -9.89 -17.06 10.77
CA GLU A 60 -10.50 -16.18 11.75
C GLU A 60 -9.53 -15.18 12.37
N ARG A 61 -8.26 -15.56 12.57
CA ARG A 61 -7.21 -14.62 13.02
C ARG A 61 -7.03 -13.48 12.02
N VAL A 62 -7.00 -13.79 10.72
CA VAL A 62 -6.95 -12.78 9.65
C VAL A 62 -8.16 -11.85 9.72
N GLU A 63 -9.37 -12.42 9.80
CA GLU A 63 -10.61 -11.63 9.89
C GLU A 63 -10.67 -10.74 11.14
N ARG A 64 -10.20 -11.24 12.29
CA ARG A 64 -10.12 -10.46 13.53
C ARG A 64 -9.13 -9.31 13.39
N LYS A 65 -7.97 -9.54 12.77
CA LYS A 65 -6.95 -8.50 12.53
C LYS A 65 -7.48 -7.40 11.62
N ILE A 66 -8.14 -7.76 10.51
CA ILE A 66 -8.76 -6.79 9.60
C ILE A 66 -9.87 -6.02 10.32
N GLY A 67 -10.76 -6.72 11.02
CA GLY A 67 -11.85 -6.09 11.76
C GLY A 67 -11.36 -5.11 12.84
N ALA A 68 -10.30 -5.47 13.57
CA ALA A 68 -9.68 -4.59 14.56
C ALA A 68 -9.11 -3.33 13.89
N PHE A 69 -8.39 -3.50 12.77
CA PHE A 69 -7.84 -2.37 12.00
C PHE A 69 -8.93 -1.41 11.52
N VAL A 70 -10.10 -1.91 11.11
CA VAL A 70 -11.22 -1.04 10.70
C VAL A 70 -11.81 -0.29 11.90
N ARG A 71 -12.05 -0.98 13.02
CA ARG A 71 -12.79 -0.43 14.16
C ARG A 71 -11.97 0.45 15.11
N SER A 72 -10.67 0.19 15.26
CA SER A 72 -9.83 0.82 16.28
C SER A 72 -8.61 1.49 15.66
N GLU A 73 -8.31 2.70 16.11
CA GLU A 73 -7.11 3.42 15.69
C GLU A 73 -5.83 2.79 16.27
N GLU A 74 -5.92 2.27 17.49
CA GLU A 74 -4.84 1.59 18.20
C GLU A 74 -4.39 0.34 17.45
N ALA A 75 -5.31 -0.34 16.75
CA ALA A 75 -4.99 -1.46 15.87
C ALA A 75 -4.33 -1.02 14.54
N ARG A 76 -4.44 0.26 14.16
CA ARG A 76 -3.84 0.80 12.94
C ARG A 76 -2.45 1.33 13.13
N VAL A 77 -2.05 1.73 14.34
CA VAL A 77 -0.76 2.39 14.53
C VAL A 77 0.43 1.47 14.25
N LYS A 78 1.61 2.02 13.94
CA LYS A 78 2.84 1.25 13.65
C LYS A 78 3.16 0.17 14.68
N LYS A 79 2.81 0.37 15.96
CA LYS A 79 3.02 -0.63 17.01
C LYS A 79 2.20 -1.91 16.77
N ALA A 80 0.95 -1.78 16.33
CA ALA A 80 0.03 -2.91 16.10
C ALA A 80 0.07 -3.40 14.65
N CYS A 81 0.29 -2.50 13.69
CA CYS A 81 0.39 -2.81 12.27
C CYS A 81 1.66 -2.17 11.67
N PRO A 82 2.85 -2.77 11.86
CA PRO A 82 4.12 -2.17 11.45
C PRO A 82 4.19 -1.81 9.97
N ASN A 83 3.67 -2.68 9.11
CA ASN A 83 3.73 -2.53 7.66
C ASN A 83 2.33 -2.60 7.04
N LEU A 84 1.90 -1.52 6.38
CA LEU A 84 0.60 -1.48 5.70
C LEU A 84 0.59 -2.36 4.44
N GLY A 85 1.70 -2.49 3.71
CA GLY A 85 1.76 -3.34 2.52
C GLY A 85 1.54 -4.81 2.84
N GLU A 86 2.17 -5.31 3.92
CA GLU A 86 1.90 -6.65 4.45
C GLU A 86 0.43 -6.83 4.86
N PHE A 87 -0.14 -5.79 5.48
CA PHE A 87 -1.55 -5.80 5.87
C PHE A 87 -2.49 -5.83 4.65
N LEU A 88 -2.17 -5.12 3.57
CA LEU A 88 -2.94 -5.16 2.32
C LEU A 88 -2.97 -6.56 1.71
N CYS A 89 -1.88 -7.33 1.81
CA CYS A 89 -1.84 -8.71 1.33
C CYS A 89 -2.83 -9.63 2.09
N LEU A 90 -3.15 -9.33 3.36
CA LEU A 90 -4.16 -10.08 4.11
C LEU A 90 -5.58 -9.88 3.56
N PHE A 91 -5.84 -8.78 2.86
CA PHE A 91 -7.13 -8.58 2.20
C PHE A 91 -7.34 -9.50 1.01
N ALA A 92 -6.25 -9.93 0.37
CA ALA A 92 -6.32 -10.84 -0.79
C ALA A 92 -6.89 -12.21 -0.41
N VAL A 93 -6.93 -12.52 0.89
CA VAL A 93 -7.43 -13.79 1.44
C VAL A 93 -8.61 -13.61 2.40
N SER A 94 -9.16 -12.40 2.50
CA SER A 94 -10.29 -12.07 3.38
C SER A 94 -11.60 -12.61 2.81
N LYS A 95 -12.38 -13.33 3.64
CA LYS A 95 -13.72 -13.83 3.27
C LYS A 95 -14.85 -12.89 3.71
N LYS A 96 -14.58 -11.95 4.62
CA LYS A 96 -15.60 -11.06 5.22
C LYS A 96 -15.49 -9.61 4.78
N TYR A 97 -14.27 -9.11 4.57
CA TYR A 97 -14.03 -7.71 4.22
C TYR A 97 -13.53 -7.56 2.79
N THR A 98 -13.93 -6.45 2.18
CA THR A 98 -13.54 -6.01 0.84
C THR A 98 -12.80 -4.67 0.94
N TRP A 99 -12.31 -4.15 -0.20
CA TRP A 99 -11.64 -2.85 -0.23
C TRP A 99 -12.55 -1.72 0.29
N ASP A 100 -13.83 -1.72 -0.05
CA ASP A 100 -14.71 -0.60 0.31
C ASP A 100 -14.91 -0.49 1.83
N ASP A 101 -14.91 -1.62 2.55
CA ASP A 101 -15.01 -1.69 4.01
C ASP A 101 -13.81 -1.06 4.72
N VAL A 102 -12.63 -1.19 4.13
CA VAL A 102 -11.34 -0.84 4.76
C VAL A 102 -10.72 0.44 4.20
N SER A 103 -11.15 0.87 3.02
CA SER A 103 -10.56 1.95 2.21
C SER A 103 -10.31 3.22 3.00
N LYS A 104 -11.32 3.71 3.74
CA LYS A 104 -11.23 4.93 4.55
C LYS A 104 -10.15 4.83 5.62
N ALA A 105 -10.13 3.70 6.35
CA ALA A 105 -9.19 3.46 7.44
C ALA A 105 -7.76 3.33 6.93
N VAL A 106 -7.57 2.59 5.82
CA VAL A 106 -6.26 2.40 5.17
C VAL A 106 -5.74 3.70 4.58
N LEU A 107 -6.57 4.44 3.85
CA LEU A 107 -6.18 5.70 3.23
C LEU A 107 -5.75 6.71 4.29
N LYS A 108 -6.54 6.88 5.35
CA LYS A 108 -6.22 7.79 6.46
C LYS A 108 -4.88 7.44 7.10
N GLU A 109 -4.68 6.18 7.46
CA GLU A 109 -3.43 5.73 8.09
C GLU A 109 -2.23 5.84 7.13
N THR A 110 -2.44 5.65 5.83
CA THR A 110 -1.41 5.85 4.79
C THR A 110 -0.98 7.31 4.74
N LEU A 111 -1.92 8.26 4.71
CA LEU A 111 -1.63 9.69 4.72
C LEU A 111 -0.88 10.11 6.00
N ASP A 112 -1.28 9.59 7.16
CA ASP A 112 -0.64 9.87 8.45
C ASP A 112 0.81 9.40 8.47
N ARG A 113 1.09 8.19 7.98
CA ARG A 113 2.45 7.64 7.91
C ARG A 113 3.32 8.36 6.89
N ASN A 114 2.74 8.75 5.75
CA ASN A 114 3.44 9.46 4.70
C ASN A 114 3.79 10.89 5.08
N ALA A 115 3.07 11.52 6.00
CA ALA A 115 3.35 12.88 6.43
C ALA A 115 4.80 13.06 6.93
N SER A 116 5.36 12.07 7.65
CA SER A 116 6.78 12.12 8.07
C SER A 116 7.72 12.16 6.86
N TRP A 117 7.51 11.29 5.87
CA TRP A 117 8.33 11.25 4.67
C TRP A 117 8.19 12.53 3.84
N ALA A 118 6.98 13.08 3.80
CA ALA A 118 6.69 14.31 3.08
C ALA A 118 7.46 15.51 3.67
N ILE A 119 7.49 15.67 5.00
CA ILE A 119 8.25 16.76 5.62
C ILE A 119 9.77 16.56 5.58
N ASP A 120 10.24 15.31 5.52
CA ASP A 120 11.65 15.00 5.37
C ASP A 120 12.12 15.40 3.95
N LYS A 121 11.28 15.21 2.93
CA LYS A 121 11.56 15.57 1.54
C LYS A 121 11.31 17.05 1.22
N PHE A 122 10.29 17.66 1.84
CA PHE A 122 9.87 19.03 1.58
C PHE A 122 9.61 19.79 2.87
N GLU A 123 10.62 20.50 3.37
CA GLU A 123 10.55 21.19 4.68
C GLU A 123 9.45 22.25 4.75
N VAL A 124 9.09 22.85 3.61
CA VAL A 124 7.98 23.82 3.51
C VAL A 124 6.69 23.27 4.14
N LEU A 125 6.45 21.96 4.05
CA LEU A 125 5.23 21.32 4.57
C LEU A 125 5.08 21.38 6.10
N LYS A 126 6.15 21.68 6.83
CA LYS A 126 6.14 21.90 8.29
C LYS A 126 5.45 23.22 8.68
N GLY A 127 5.40 24.19 7.77
CA GLY A 127 4.86 25.52 8.04
C GLY A 127 3.33 25.54 8.18
N HIS A 128 2.83 26.44 9.03
CA HIS A 128 1.39 26.66 9.21
C HIS A 128 0.73 27.44 8.05
N GLY A 129 1.50 28.22 7.30
CA GLY A 129 1.02 29.08 6.19
C GLY A 129 1.15 28.47 4.79
N VAL A 130 1.35 27.16 4.66
CA VAL A 130 1.51 26.51 3.36
C VAL A 130 0.21 26.57 2.57
N SER A 131 0.27 27.05 1.34
CA SER A 131 -0.91 27.09 0.47
C SER A 131 -1.46 25.67 0.21
N PRO A 132 -2.78 25.50 0.06
CA PRO A 132 -3.38 24.21 -0.29
C PRO A 132 -2.72 23.55 -1.50
N GLU A 133 -2.42 24.33 -2.54
CA GLU A 133 -1.83 23.86 -3.80
C GLU A 133 -0.43 23.28 -3.56
N THR A 134 0.41 24.01 -2.81
CA THR A 134 1.75 23.56 -2.43
C THR A 134 1.69 22.28 -1.60
N ARG A 135 0.75 22.21 -0.65
CA ARG A 135 0.58 21.03 0.20
C ARG A 135 0.18 19.80 -0.61
N LEU A 136 -0.78 19.95 -1.52
CA LEU A 136 -1.23 18.88 -2.41
C LEU A 136 -0.08 18.39 -3.30
N GLU A 137 0.59 19.29 -4.02
CA GLU A 137 1.65 18.97 -4.97
C GLU A 137 2.83 18.24 -4.28
N LYS A 138 3.37 18.82 -3.21
CA LYS A 138 4.56 18.30 -2.54
C LYS A 138 4.28 16.99 -1.82
N THR A 139 3.11 16.85 -1.20
CA THR A 139 2.74 15.59 -0.53
C THR A 139 2.57 14.46 -1.53
N PHE A 140 1.96 14.73 -2.70
CA PHE A 140 1.85 13.73 -3.78
C PHE A 140 3.24 13.29 -4.27
N LYS A 141 4.12 14.25 -4.59
CA LYS A 141 5.51 13.99 -5.02
C LYS A 141 6.35 13.23 -3.99
N ALA A 142 6.03 13.35 -2.70
CA ALA A 142 6.69 12.58 -1.66
C ALA A 142 6.14 11.15 -1.53
N SER A 143 4.89 10.93 -1.93
CA SER A 143 4.14 9.69 -1.65
C SER A 143 4.04 8.74 -2.84
N GLN A 144 4.66 9.03 -3.98
CA GLN A 144 4.51 8.26 -5.24
C GLN A 144 4.69 6.75 -5.07
N VAL A 145 5.70 6.30 -4.31
CA VAL A 145 5.94 4.87 -4.06
C VAL A 145 4.75 4.25 -3.33
N SER A 146 4.32 4.86 -2.22
CA SER A 146 3.18 4.35 -1.44
C SER A 146 1.86 4.39 -2.21
N ILE A 147 1.67 5.40 -3.07
CA ILE A 147 0.51 5.54 -3.95
C ILE A 147 0.46 4.36 -4.91
N ARG A 148 1.57 4.08 -5.62
CA ARG A 148 1.69 2.95 -6.54
C ARG A 148 1.47 1.60 -5.85
N LEU A 149 2.08 1.39 -4.68
CA LEU A 149 1.90 0.18 -3.88
C LEU A 149 0.42 -0.05 -3.52
N LEU A 150 -0.29 0.99 -3.09
CA LEU A 150 -1.70 0.87 -2.72
C LEU A 150 -2.57 0.62 -3.97
N CYS A 151 -2.37 1.38 -5.04
CA CYS A 151 -3.10 1.20 -6.30
C CYS A 151 -2.92 -0.22 -6.87
N PHE A 152 -1.70 -0.76 -6.86
CA PHE A 152 -1.46 -2.13 -7.30
C PHE A 152 -2.24 -3.15 -6.46
N ASN A 153 -2.16 -3.05 -5.13
CA ASN A 153 -2.86 -4.00 -4.25
C ASN A 153 -4.37 -3.93 -4.44
N VAL A 154 -4.95 -2.73 -4.52
CA VAL A 154 -6.39 -2.56 -4.75
C VAL A 154 -6.79 -3.09 -6.12
N TRP A 155 -6.02 -2.79 -7.16
CA TRP A 155 -6.28 -3.32 -8.49
C TRP A 155 -6.20 -4.85 -8.51
N PHE A 156 -5.19 -5.45 -7.88
CA PHE A 156 -5.05 -6.91 -7.79
C PHE A 156 -6.25 -7.55 -7.08
N LEU A 157 -6.69 -6.96 -5.97
CA LEU A 157 -7.88 -7.40 -5.25
C LEU A 157 -9.10 -7.41 -6.17
N ARG A 158 -9.36 -6.32 -6.90
CA ARG A 158 -10.56 -6.18 -7.72
C ARG A 158 -10.53 -7.08 -8.96
N ASN A 159 -9.41 -7.11 -9.67
CA ASN A 159 -9.32 -7.69 -11.01
C ASN A 159 -8.85 -9.15 -11.02
N ILE A 160 -8.12 -9.58 -9.99
CA ILE A 160 -7.62 -10.96 -9.89
C ILE A 160 -8.39 -11.73 -8.83
N VAL A 161 -8.57 -11.18 -7.62
CA VAL A 161 -9.23 -11.89 -6.51
C VAL A 161 -10.76 -11.86 -6.62
N PHE A 162 -11.32 -10.68 -6.93
CA PHE A 162 -12.77 -10.48 -7.02
C PHE A 162 -13.32 -10.52 -8.46
N LYS A 163 -12.53 -11.02 -9.42
CA LYS A 163 -12.81 -11.05 -10.87
C LYS A 163 -14.26 -11.40 -11.24
N LYS A 164 -14.87 -12.37 -10.54
CA LYS A 164 -16.25 -12.82 -10.77
C LYS A 164 -17.30 -11.72 -10.58
N TYR A 165 -17.09 -10.82 -9.63
CA TYR A 165 -18.03 -9.75 -9.32
C TYR A 165 -17.86 -8.56 -10.28
N GLY A 166 -16.86 -8.60 -11.17
CA GLY A 166 -16.52 -7.53 -12.09
C GLY A 166 -15.89 -6.30 -11.41
N GLU A 167 -15.33 -5.41 -12.23
CA GLU A 167 -14.52 -4.28 -11.77
C GLU A 167 -15.31 -3.25 -10.96
N THR A 168 -16.64 -3.23 -11.07
CA THR A 168 -17.55 -2.27 -10.42
C THR A 168 -18.17 -2.77 -9.13
N SER A 169 -17.90 -4.02 -8.73
CA SER A 169 -18.57 -4.59 -7.57
C SER A 169 -18.15 -3.95 -6.26
N THR A 170 -19.14 -3.77 -5.40
CA THR A 170 -19.03 -3.18 -4.08
C THR A 170 -19.29 -4.23 -3.01
N THR A 171 -18.92 -3.96 -1.75
CA THR A 171 -19.32 -4.83 -0.63
C THR A 171 -20.82 -5.07 -0.63
N ALA A 172 -21.60 -4.03 -0.89
CA ALA A 172 -23.05 -4.10 -0.91
C ALA A 172 -23.58 -5.03 -2.00
N SER A 173 -22.98 -5.02 -3.21
CA SER A 173 -23.38 -5.95 -4.28
C SER A 173 -22.98 -7.39 -3.98
N ILE A 174 -21.78 -7.61 -3.41
CA ILE A 174 -21.30 -8.93 -2.99
C ILE A 174 -22.19 -9.52 -1.88
N VAL A 175 -22.60 -8.70 -0.90
CA VAL A 175 -23.47 -9.10 0.22
C VAL A 175 -24.91 -9.31 -0.25
N ALA A 176 -25.44 -8.46 -1.13
CA ALA A 176 -26.78 -8.60 -1.69
C ALA A 176 -26.91 -9.89 -2.52
N GLU A 177 -25.90 -10.24 -3.33
CA GLU A 177 -25.89 -11.50 -4.08
C GLU A 177 -25.90 -12.71 -3.13
N LYS A 178 -25.13 -12.68 -2.03
CA LYS A 178 -25.16 -13.75 -1.01
C LYS A 178 -26.56 -13.94 -0.38
N LEU A 179 -27.31 -12.86 -0.16
CA LEU A 179 -28.66 -12.92 0.41
C LEU A 179 -29.70 -13.48 -0.58
N GLN A 180 -29.46 -13.32 -1.88
CA GLN A 180 -30.35 -13.80 -2.96
C GLN A 180 -30.09 -15.26 -3.39
N GLY A 181 -29.33 -16.02 -2.61
CA GLY A 181 -28.93 -17.38 -2.99
C GLY A 181 -27.77 -17.42 -3.98
N GLY A 182 -26.88 -16.42 -3.91
CA GLY A 182 -25.66 -16.32 -4.70
C GLY A 182 -24.75 -17.54 -4.61
N PRO A 183 -23.60 -17.52 -5.29
CA PRO A 183 -22.77 -18.70 -5.48
C PRO A 183 -22.44 -19.40 -4.16
N LYS A 184 -22.60 -20.74 -4.14
CA LYS A 184 -22.32 -21.58 -2.97
C LYS A 184 -20.87 -21.43 -2.45
N LYS A 185 -19.94 -20.95 -3.29
CA LYS A 185 -18.51 -20.74 -2.96
C LYS A 185 -18.18 -19.24 -2.96
N ASN A 186 -17.40 -18.80 -1.98
CA ASN A 186 -16.88 -17.42 -1.92
C ASN A 186 -15.71 -17.22 -2.90
N CYS A 187 -15.36 -15.95 -3.17
CA CYS A 187 -14.30 -15.55 -4.10
C CYS A 187 -12.97 -16.25 -3.82
N MET A 188 -12.60 -16.39 -2.54
CA MET A 188 -11.31 -16.95 -2.13
C MET A 188 -11.24 -18.44 -2.43
N ASP A 189 -12.33 -19.17 -2.19
CA ASP A 189 -12.41 -20.60 -2.53
C ASP A 189 -12.41 -20.82 -4.05
N MET A 190 -13.09 -19.96 -4.82
CA MET A 190 -13.02 -20.01 -6.29
C MET A 190 -11.61 -19.72 -6.79
N ARG A 191 -10.97 -18.68 -6.26
CA ARG A 191 -9.60 -18.30 -6.63
C ARG A 191 -8.58 -19.37 -6.29
N TRP A 192 -8.77 -20.04 -5.15
CA TRP A 192 -7.95 -21.18 -4.77
C TRP A 192 -8.09 -22.34 -5.76
N GLU A 193 -9.31 -22.66 -6.22
CA GLU A 193 -9.55 -23.70 -7.24
C GLU A 193 -8.86 -23.37 -8.57
N GLU A 194 -8.95 -22.12 -9.03
CA GLU A 194 -8.23 -21.65 -10.23
C GLU A 194 -6.71 -21.72 -10.08
N TYR A 195 -6.19 -21.47 -8.87
CA TYR A 195 -4.77 -21.62 -8.58
C TYR A 195 -4.34 -23.08 -8.50
N GLU A 196 -5.16 -23.99 -7.98
CA GLU A 196 -4.81 -25.40 -7.84
C GLU A 196 -4.56 -26.08 -9.19
N GLU A 197 -5.31 -25.69 -10.22
CA GLU A 197 -5.11 -26.18 -11.59
C GLU A 197 -3.74 -25.78 -12.15
N ARG A 198 -3.25 -24.58 -11.76
CA ARG A 198 -2.02 -23.96 -12.30
C ARG A 198 -0.87 -23.89 -11.29
N LYS A 199 -1.05 -24.49 -10.10
CA LYS A 199 -0.11 -24.42 -8.96
C LYS A 199 0.36 -22.99 -8.64
N GLY A 200 -0.58 -22.05 -8.65
CA GLY A 200 -0.31 -20.64 -8.35
C GLY A 200 0.33 -19.83 -9.49
N ILE A 201 0.62 -20.46 -10.64
CA ILE A 201 1.22 -19.79 -11.80
C ILE A 201 0.15 -18.92 -12.52
N PRO A 202 0.43 -17.63 -12.79
CA PRO A 202 -0.49 -16.77 -13.53
C PRO A 202 -0.75 -17.28 -14.95
N SER A 203 -1.96 -17.05 -15.47
CA SER A 203 -2.27 -17.34 -16.88
C SER A 203 -1.64 -16.26 -17.77
N PRO A 204 -1.40 -16.54 -19.06
CA PRO A 204 -0.89 -15.52 -19.98
C PRO A 204 -1.74 -14.23 -19.97
N SER A 205 -3.06 -14.37 -19.93
CA SER A 205 -3.98 -13.23 -19.82
C SER A 205 -3.85 -12.46 -18.49
N GLU A 206 -3.64 -13.13 -17.36
CA GLU A 206 -3.39 -12.44 -16.08
C GLU A 206 -2.05 -11.69 -16.13
N VAL A 207 -1.01 -12.28 -16.72
CA VAL A 207 0.29 -11.61 -16.92
C VAL A 207 0.12 -10.36 -17.77
N GLU A 208 -0.60 -10.45 -18.89
CA GLU A 208 -0.84 -9.32 -19.80
C GLU A 208 -1.60 -8.17 -19.09
N LEU A 209 -2.71 -8.47 -18.41
CA LEU A 209 -3.47 -7.46 -17.66
C LEU A 209 -2.59 -6.78 -16.60
N LEU A 210 -1.79 -7.56 -15.86
CA LEU A 210 -0.92 -7.03 -14.81
C LEU A 210 0.19 -6.16 -15.38
N GLN A 211 0.81 -6.57 -16.49
CA GLN A 211 1.83 -5.76 -17.17
C GLN A 211 1.24 -4.47 -17.73
N GLU A 212 0.02 -4.49 -18.27
CA GLU A 212 -0.69 -3.29 -18.69
C GLU A 212 -0.96 -2.35 -17.52
N GLN A 213 -1.46 -2.88 -16.40
CA GLN A 213 -1.69 -2.07 -15.21
C GLN A 213 -0.40 -1.47 -14.66
N ILE A 214 0.69 -2.23 -14.60
CA ILE A 214 1.99 -1.73 -14.16
C ILE A 214 2.47 -0.62 -15.10
N ARG A 215 2.35 -0.80 -16.42
CA ARG A 215 2.69 0.24 -17.39
C ARG A 215 1.87 1.50 -17.18
N SER A 216 0.56 1.40 -16.96
CA SER A 216 -0.33 2.53 -16.68
C SER A 216 0.05 3.30 -15.41
N MET A 217 0.50 2.61 -14.36
CA MET A 217 0.93 3.24 -13.10
C MET A 217 2.35 3.84 -13.15
N MET A 218 3.21 3.31 -14.02
CA MET A 218 4.64 3.69 -14.09
C MET A 218 4.96 4.68 -15.21
N HIS A 219 4.23 4.59 -16.34
CA HIS A 219 4.49 5.33 -17.56
C HIS A 219 3.21 6.00 -18.08
N GLY A 220 3.35 7.20 -18.65
CA GLY A 220 2.22 7.95 -19.22
C GLY A 220 1.50 8.87 -18.22
N GLU A 221 0.26 9.23 -18.53
CA GLU A 221 -0.56 10.18 -17.76
C GLU A 221 -1.28 9.56 -16.54
N GLY A 222 -1.26 8.24 -16.37
CA GLY A 222 -2.26 7.50 -15.58
C GLY A 222 -2.27 7.68 -14.05
N LEU A 223 -1.13 7.95 -13.39
CA LEU A 223 -1.08 8.09 -11.92
C LEU A 223 -0.24 9.31 -11.50
N ASN A 224 -0.62 10.48 -12.00
CA ASN A 224 0.14 11.72 -11.81
C ASN A 224 -0.57 12.77 -10.97
N SER A 225 -1.83 12.54 -10.60
CA SER A 225 -2.61 13.44 -9.77
C SER A 225 -3.32 12.73 -8.61
N TRP A 226 -3.77 13.52 -7.63
CA TRP A 226 -4.64 13.03 -6.56
C TRP A 226 -5.95 12.46 -7.12
N THR A 227 -6.51 13.07 -8.16
CA THR A 227 -7.72 12.58 -8.82
C THR A 227 -7.49 11.17 -9.35
N ASP A 228 -6.40 10.95 -10.08
CA ASP A 228 -6.08 9.63 -10.63
C ASP A 228 -5.87 8.60 -9.53
N TYR A 229 -5.20 9.00 -8.45
CA TYR A 229 -5.00 8.16 -7.28
C TYR A 229 -6.34 7.69 -6.70
N PHE A 230 -7.30 8.59 -6.48
CA PHE A 230 -8.62 8.23 -5.98
C PHE A 230 -9.39 7.32 -6.97
N LEU A 231 -9.32 7.60 -8.27
CA LEU A 231 -9.97 6.79 -9.30
C LEU A 231 -9.39 5.36 -9.33
N HIS A 232 -8.08 5.20 -9.23
CA HIS A 232 -7.43 3.88 -9.14
C HIS A 232 -7.82 3.10 -7.90
N LEU A 233 -8.19 3.79 -6.82
CA LEU A 233 -8.71 3.17 -5.60
C LEU A 233 -10.22 2.91 -5.66
N ASN A 234 -10.90 3.24 -6.76
CA ASN A 234 -12.36 3.23 -6.86
C ASN A 234 -13.03 4.08 -5.75
N ILE A 235 -12.42 5.21 -5.40
CA ILE A 235 -12.92 6.16 -4.40
C ILE A 235 -13.28 7.45 -5.13
N LYS A 236 -14.40 8.07 -4.75
CA LYS A 236 -14.77 9.38 -5.27
C LYS A 236 -13.68 10.41 -4.93
N PRO A 237 -13.11 11.12 -5.92
CA PRO A 237 -12.10 12.14 -5.66
C PRO A 237 -12.62 13.24 -4.74
N LEU A 238 -11.77 13.65 -3.79
CA LEU A 238 -12.04 14.79 -2.91
C LEU A 238 -11.72 16.11 -3.62
N ARG A 239 -12.42 17.18 -3.26
CA ARG A 239 -12.09 18.52 -3.76
C ARG A 239 -10.75 18.97 -3.20
N GLY A 240 -10.01 19.80 -3.94
CA GLY A 240 -8.67 20.26 -3.54
C GLY A 240 -8.60 20.85 -2.12
N LYS A 241 -9.58 21.67 -1.73
CA LYS A 241 -9.66 22.25 -0.37
C LYS A 241 -9.87 21.18 0.72
N GLU A 242 -10.79 20.23 0.49
CA GLU A 242 -11.09 19.15 1.43
C GLU A 242 -9.89 18.22 1.60
N LEU A 243 -9.22 17.89 0.50
CA LEU A 243 -8.02 17.07 0.51
C LEU A 243 -6.85 17.78 1.20
N ALA A 244 -6.62 19.07 0.90
CA ALA A 244 -5.57 19.83 1.58
C ALA A 244 -5.81 19.88 3.09
N GLN A 245 -7.05 20.07 3.53
CA GLN A 245 -7.41 20.01 4.95
C GLN A 245 -7.17 18.62 5.56
N LEU A 246 -7.54 17.56 4.84
CA LEU A 246 -7.25 16.18 5.26
C LEU A 246 -5.74 15.93 5.42
N LEU A 247 -4.90 16.49 4.54
CA LEU A 247 -3.45 16.40 4.65
C LEU A 247 -2.90 17.18 5.85
N VAL A 248 -3.51 18.31 6.22
CA VAL A 248 -3.17 19.04 7.46
C VAL A 248 -3.53 18.20 8.68
N MET A 249 -4.74 17.64 8.73
CA MET A 249 -5.16 16.75 9.81
C MET A 249 -4.25 15.52 9.91
N SER A 250 -3.88 14.94 8.76
CA SER A 250 -2.99 13.78 8.72
C SER A 250 -1.59 14.08 9.25
N PHE A 251 -1.08 15.28 8.98
CA PHE A 251 0.16 15.77 9.58
C PHE A 251 0.05 15.91 11.10
N GLN A 252 -1.04 16.50 11.61
CA GLN A 252 -1.29 16.63 13.04
C GLN A 252 -1.42 15.26 13.73
N ASP A 253 -2.14 14.33 13.11
CA ASP A 253 -2.26 12.95 13.59
C ASP A 253 -0.93 12.22 13.56
N SER A 254 -0.09 12.46 12.56
CA SER A 254 1.28 11.93 12.50
C SER A 254 2.12 12.38 13.70
N VAL A 255 1.97 13.63 14.15
CA VAL A 255 2.61 14.14 15.38
C VAL A 255 1.99 13.48 16.62
N ARG A 256 0.67 13.46 16.74
CA ARG A 256 -0.06 12.87 17.88
C ARG A 256 0.27 11.39 18.07
N LYS A 257 0.36 10.64 16.98
CA LYS A 257 0.71 9.20 16.95
C LYS A 257 2.21 8.96 17.15
N GLY A 258 3.03 10.01 17.22
CA GLY A 258 4.49 9.91 17.39
C GLY A 258 5.25 9.46 16.14
N TYR A 259 4.65 9.51 14.95
CA TYR A 259 5.34 9.22 13.70
C TYR A 259 6.30 10.33 13.31
N ILE A 260 5.94 11.57 13.64
CA ILE A 260 6.81 12.74 13.54
C ILE A 260 7.20 13.13 14.96
N PRO A 261 8.43 12.81 15.41
CA PRO A 261 8.89 13.24 16.72
C PRO A 261 9.07 14.77 16.73
N LEU A 262 8.81 15.41 17.88
CA LEU A 262 8.78 16.87 18.01
C LEU A 262 10.09 17.56 17.59
N TRP A 263 11.23 16.90 17.74
CA TRP A 263 12.52 17.46 17.32
C TRP A 263 12.59 17.69 15.80
N LYS A 264 11.86 16.92 14.97
CA LYS A 264 11.79 17.14 13.51
C LYS A 264 11.07 18.43 13.11
N LEU A 265 10.24 18.96 14.01
CA LEU A 265 9.47 20.19 13.80
C LEU A 265 10.26 21.46 14.16
N ARG A 266 11.40 21.31 14.84
CA ARG A 266 12.25 22.46 15.17
C ARG A 266 12.83 23.04 13.88
N PRO A 267 12.92 24.37 13.76
CA PRO A 267 13.65 24.99 12.67
C PRO A 267 15.10 24.48 12.68
N LYS A 268 15.64 24.15 11.50
CA LYS A 268 17.05 23.82 11.40
C LYS A 268 17.87 25.07 11.73
N PRO A 269 18.96 24.96 12.50
CA PRO A 269 19.87 26.08 12.68
C PRO A 269 20.37 26.52 11.29
N GLU A 270 20.35 27.83 11.04
CA GLU A 270 20.95 28.38 9.83
C GLU A 270 22.41 27.93 9.79
N LYS A 271 22.79 27.21 8.72
CA LYS A 271 24.21 26.97 8.49
C LYS A 271 24.85 28.34 8.24
N PRO A 272 25.90 28.73 8.99
CA PRO A 272 26.61 29.96 8.67
C PRO A 272 27.05 29.85 7.20
N LYS A 273 26.72 30.87 6.40
CA LYS A 273 27.29 31.00 5.06
C LYS A 273 28.80 31.00 5.25
N ALA A 274 29.50 30.05 4.62
CA ALA A 274 30.95 30.10 4.58
C ALA A 274 31.33 31.47 4.02
N THR A 275 31.97 32.29 4.85
CA THR A 275 32.59 33.54 4.42
C THR A 275 33.68 33.20 3.42
N GLU A 276 33.84 33.98 2.35
CA GLU A 276 34.86 33.83 1.29
C GLU A 276 36.33 33.84 1.80
N ALA A 277 36.56 33.85 3.11
CA ALA A 277 37.87 33.92 3.76
C ALA A 277 38.55 32.56 4.00
N ASP A 278 37.89 31.43 3.74
CA ASP A 278 38.46 30.09 3.99
C ASP A 278 39.09 29.43 2.73
N ASP A 279 39.34 30.18 1.66
CA ASP A 279 40.01 29.71 0.42
C ASP A 279 41.53 29.99 0.40
N HIS A 280 42.18 30.01 1.57
CA HIS A 280 43.63 30.24 1.66
C HIS A 280 44.47 28.95 1.69
N LEU A 281 43.85 27.77 1.75
CA LEU A 281 44.55 26.48 1.79
C LEU A 281 44.56 25.72 0.44
N GLY A 282 43.89 26.24 -0.59
CA GLY A 282 43.82 25.61 -1.92
C GLY A 282 44.90 26.01 -2.92
N LYS A 283 45.75 27.01 -2.61
CA LYS A 283 46.68 27.61 -3.60
C LYS A 283 48.14 27.14 -3.50
N GLU A 284 48.50 26.25 -2.57
CA GLU A 284 49.89 25.78 -2.42
C GLU A 284 50.20 24.41 -3.06
N PHE A 285 49.20 23.67 -3.58
CA PHE A 285 49.44 22.33 -4.12
C PHE A 285 49.83 22.26 -5.61
N ASP A 286 49.80 23.38 -6.35
CA ASP A 286 50.16 23.42 -7.78
C ASP A 286 51.65 23.67 -8.05
N LYS A 287 52.51 23.65 -7.03
CA LYS A 287 53.94 24.02 -7.18
C LYS A 287 54.93 22.85 -7.28
N TYR A 288 54.46 21.61 -7.35
CA TYR A 288 55.31 20.42 -7.48
C TYR A 288 54.77 19.38 -8.50
N SER A 289 54.32 19.86 -9.67
CA SER A 289 54.28 19.04 -10.89
C SER A 289 55.62 19.11 -11.63
#